data_AF-A0A952SKK2-F1
#
_entry.id   AF-A0A952SKK2-F1
#
_cell.length_a   1.000
_cell.length_b   1.000
_cell.length_c   1.000
_cell.angle_alpha   90.00
_cell.angle_beta   90.00
_cell.angle_gamma   90.00
#
_symmetry.space_group_name_H-M   'P 1'
#
loop_
_entity.id
_entity.type
_entity.pdbx_description
1 polymer ?
#
loop_
_entity_poly.entity_id
_entity_poly.type
_entity_poly.pdbx_seq_one_letter_code
_entity_poly.pdbx_strand_id
1 'polypeptide(L)' 'FAVYAVNTIEEALELLTGIVAGERGLDGAYPPDSVFGRAALRLEEMAQAVAEWGEGEEKPSGHIITEP' A
#
# COMPACT_ATOMS: atom_id res chain seq x y z
N PHE A 1 28.61 6.30 -13.54
CA PHE A 1 27.70 5.14 -13.39
C PHE A 1 28.10 4.41 -12.13
N ALA A 2 27.15 4.03 -11.29
CA ALA A 2 27.39 3.35 -10.03
C ALA A 2 26.44 2.14 -9.90
N VAL A 3 26.95 1.05 -9.31
CA VAL A 3 26.18 -0.16 -9.01
C VAL A 3 26.25 -0.37 -7.50
N TYR A 4 25.10 -0.60 -6.88
CA TYR A 4 24.98 -0.84 -5.44
C TYR A 4 24.43 -2.25 -5.22
N ALA A 5 25.17 -3.05 -4.47
CA ALA A 5 24.71 -4.36 -4.03
C ALA A 5 23.96 -4.20 -2.71
N VAL A 6 22.79 -4.82 -2.63
CA VAL A 6 21.94 -4.87 -1.43
C VAL A 6 21.38 -6.28 -1.29
N ASN A 7 21.06 -6.67 -0.06
CA ASN A 7 20.48 -7.96 0.28
C ASN A 7 18.96 -7.87 0.36
N THR A 8 18.42 -6.71 0.74
CA THR A 8 16.99 -6.51 0.96
C THR A 8 16.48 -5.23 0.32
N ILE A 9 15.16 -5.12 0.21
CA ILE A 9 14.50 -3.95 -0.38
C ILE A 9 14.60 -2.74 0.55
N GLU A 10 14.62 -2.96 1.86
CA GLU A 10 14.82 -1.91 2.86
C GLU A 10 16.14 -1.18 2.62
N GLU A 11 17.23 -1.91 2.42
CA GLU A 11 18.55 -1.34 2.11
C GLU A 11 18.52 -0.49 0.83
N ALA A 12 17.82 -0.94 -0.22
CA ALA A 12 17.67 -0.17 -1.45
C ALA A 12 16.85 1.12 -1.23
N LEU A 13 15.76 1.03 -0.47
CA LEU A 13 14.90 2.18 -0.18
C LEU A 13 15.66 3.23 0.62
N GLU A 14 16.41 2.82 1.62
CA GLU A 14 17.24 3.72 2.42
C GLU A 14 18.33 4.40 1.58
N LEU A 15 18.98 3.63 0.70
CA LEU A 15 20.02 4.15 -0.20
C LEU A 15 19.48 5.16 -1.22
N LEU A 16 18.29 4.91 -1.79
CA LEU A 16 17.72 5.76 -2.84
C LEU A 16 16.99 6.99 -2.29
N THR A 17 16.38 6.88 -1.12
CA THR A 17 15.52 7.93 -0.56
C THR A 17 16.19 8.72 0.57
N GLY A 18 17.21 8.16 1.22
CA GLY A 18 17.80 8.72 2.44
C GLY A 18 16.88 8.66 3.66
N ILE A 19 15.79 7.88 3.59
CA ILE A 19 14.79 7.72 4.64
C ILE A 19 14.78 6.25 5.06
N VAL A 20 14.72 5.99 6.37
CA VAL A 20 14.60 4.63 6.90
C VAL A 20 13.41 3.90 6.30
N ALA A 21 13.57 2.62 5.94
CA ALA A 21 12.48 1.84 5.37
C ALA A 21 11.34 1.67 6.37
N GLY A 22 11.70 1.46 7.65
CA GLY A 22 10.80 1.29 8.79
C GLY A 22 10.49 -0.16 9.08
N GLU A 23 10.62 -0.58 10.35
CA GLU A 23 10.25 -1.92 10.77
C GLU A 23 8.84 -1.96 11.32
N ARG A 24 8.15 -3.09 11.15
CA ARG A 24 6.79 -3.26 11.67
C ARG A 24 6.84 -3.54 13.18
N GLY A 25 6.16 -2.72 13.96
CA GLY A 25 6.03 -2.86 15.40
C GLY A 25 5.16 -4.06 15.82
N LEU A 26 5.16 -4.36 17.12
CA LEU A 26 4.33 -5.43 17.71
C LEU A 26 2.83 -5.15 17.61
N ASP A 27 2.45 -3.88 17.53
CA ASP A 27 1.10 -3.40 17.25
C ASP A 27 0.71 -3.54 15.76
N GLY A 28 1.67 -3.93 14.91
CA GLY A 28 1.48 -4.08 13.48
C GLY A 28 1.60 -2.79 12.69
N ALA A 29 2.00 -1.67 13.30
CA ALA A 29 2.20 -0.38 12.65
C ALA A 29 3.65 -0.18 12.20
N TYR A 30 3.86 0.68 11.20
CA TYR A 30 5.19 1.16 10.80
C TYR A 30 5.42 2.58 11.35
N PRO A 31 6.68 3.00 11.63
CA PRO A 31 6.98 4.37 12.02
C PRO A 31 6.45 5.36 10.96
N PRO A 32 5.66 6.38 11.33
CA PRO A 32 5.00 7.26 10.36
C PRO A 32 5.94 7.94 9.37
N ASP A 33 7.13 8.32 9.84
CA ASP A 33 8.14 9.02 9.04
C ASP A 33 9.00 8.07 8.18
N SER A 34 8.79 6.76 8.24
CA SER A 34 9.48 5.78 7.41
C SER A 34 8.87 5.65 6.01
N VAL A 35 9.58 5.00 5.08
CA VAL A 35 9.03 4.72 3.74
C VAL A 35 7.78 3.84 3.84
N PHE A 36 7.82 2.77 4.63
CA PHE A 36 6.69 1.86 4.79
C PHE A 36 5.53 2.49 5.57
N GLY A 37 5.81 3.37 6.53
CA GLY A 37 4.78 4.16 7.22
C GLY A 37 3.99 5.07 6.27
N ARG A 38 4.70 5.80 5.41
CA ARG A 38 4.07 6.65 4.38
C ARG A 38 3.29 5.83 3.36
N ALA A 39 3.81 4.66 2.96
CA ALA A 39 3.11 3.75 2.05
C ALA A 39 1.84 3.18 2.68
N ALA A 40 1.89 2.78 3.95
CA ALA A 40 0.73 2.28 4.70
C ALA A 40 -0.37 3.34 4.79
N LEU A 41 -0.01 4.57 5.16
CA LEU A 41 -0.95 5.71 5.18
C LEU A 41 -1.59 5.92 3.80
N ARG A 42 -0.79 5.92 2.74
CA ARG A 42 -1.31 6.11 1.38
C ARG A 42 -2.27 4.99 0.96
N LEU A 43 -1.99 3.75 1.35
CA LEU A 43 -2.89 2.62 1.10
C LEU A 43 -4.22 2.76 1.85
N GLU A 44 -4.18 3.25 3.09
CA GLU A 44 -5.38 3.54 3.88
C GLU A 44 -6.25 4.62 3.22
N GLU A 45 -5.65 5.73 2.77
CA GLU A 45 -6.35 6.77 2.02
C GLU A 45 -7.01 6.23 0.74
N MET A 46 -6.30 5.36 0.01
CA MET A 46 -6.85 4.73 -1.21
C MET A 46 -8.00 3.79 -0.87
N ALA A 47 -7.92 3.04 0.24
CA ALA A 47 -8.99 2.17 0.70
C ALA A 47 -10.25 2.97 1.09
N GLN A 48 -10.07 4.11 1.77
CA GLN A 48 -11.16 5.03 2.10
C GLN A 48 -11.84 5.56 0.85
N ALA A 49 -11.08 6.04 -0.15
CA ALA A 49 -11.64 6.53 -1.41
C ALA A 49 -12.43 5.44 -2.17
N VAL A 50 -11.96 4.19 -2.16
CA VAL A 50 -12.69 3.07 -2.78
C VAL A 50 -13.97 2.74 -2.02
N ALA A 51 -13.95 2.77 -0.68
CA ALA A 51 -15.13 2.53 0.12
C ALA A 51 -16.22 3.59 -0.13
N GLU A 52 -15.84 4.87 -0.17
CA GLU A 52 -16.73 5.99 -0.48
C GLU A 52 -17.38 5.86 -1.87
N TRP A 53 -16.63 5.41 -2.88
CA TRP A 53 -17.19 5.14 -4.22
C TRP A 53 -18.15 3.94 -4.22
N GLY A 54 -17.87 2.90 -3.44
CA GLY A 54 -18.72 1.71 -3.34
C GLY A 54 -20.05 1.96 -2.64
N GLU A 55 -20.12 2.92 -1.72
CA GLU A 55 -21.36 3.31 -1.03
C GLU A 55 -22.30 4.16 -1.92
N GLY A 56 -21.81 4.67 -3.05
CA GLY A 56 -22.59 5.46 -4.02
C GLY A 56 -23.21 4.67 -5.19
N GLU A 57 -22.88 3.39 -5.37
CA GLU A 57 -23.47 2.54 -6.41
C GLU A 57 -24.37 1.44 -5.81
N GLU A 58 -25.70 1.60 -5.94
CA GLU A 58 -26.60 0.44 -5.95
C GLU A 58 -26.15 -0.47 -7.11
N LYS A 59 -25.54 -1.62 -6.79
CA LYS A 59 -25.11 -2.60 -7.78
C LYS A 59 -26.33 -3.00 -8.62
N PRO A 60 -26.35 -2.77 -9.95
CA PRO A 60 -27.43 -3.26 -10.78
C PRO A 60 -27.41 -4.78 -10.69
N SER A 61 -28.56 -5.35 -10.30
CA SER A 61 -28.82 -6.79 -10.24
C SER A 61 -28.27 -7.49 -11.48
N GLY A 62 -27.13 -8.17 -11.34
CA GLY A 62 -26.54 -8.98 -12.40
C GLY A 62 -27.49 -10.10 -12.78
N HIS A 63 -28.09 -10.03 -13.97
CA HIS A 63 -28.84 -11.13 -14.55
C HIS A 63 -27.85 -12.26 -14.89
N ILE A 64 -27.91 -13.37 -14.15
CA ILE A 64 -27.18 -14.58 -14.51
C ILE A 64 -27.85 -15.14 -15.77
N ILE A 65 -27.19 -14.96 -16.92
CA ILE A 65 -27.57 -15.67 -18.14
C ILE A 65 -27.16 -17.13 -17.92
N THR A 66 -28.13 -17.96 -17.49
CA THR A 66 -28.04 -19.40 -17.67
C THR A 66 -28.61 -19.70 -19.05
N GLU A 67 -27.74 -20.11 -19.97
CA GLU A 67 -28.17 -20.70 -21.25
C GLU A 67 -28.08 -22.24 -21.16
N PRO A 68 -28.93 -22.96 -21.91
CA PRO A 68 -29.46 -24.30 -21.56
C PRO A 68 -28.51 -25.48 -21.80
#